data_AF-A0A850H699-F1
#
_entry.id   AF-A0A850H699-F1
#
_cell.length_a   1.000
_cell.length_b   1.000
_cell.length_c   1.000
_cell.angle_alpha   90.00
_cell.angle_beta   90.00
_cell.angle_gamma   90.00
#
_symmetry.space_group_name_H-M   'P 1'
#
loop_
_entity.id
_entity.type
_entity.pdbx_description
1 polymer ?
#
loop_
_entity_poly.entity_id
_entity_poly.type
_entity_poly.pdbx_seq_one_letter_code
_entity_poly.pdbx_strand_id
1 'polypeptide(L)'
;MRMITRYNPKAGFADFWNEFRRPNPYRWPILAVSGCMTFSLLWMVAQEDVIGPPVPPEVTYITSFAEGRTDAEIAASNTANQEMQDELTAAAERRAERQKDMYRALGRATGIDVDKMEREIAAEQAAEAAAARARRNAAEAAIAASRVNNERDGTAE
;
A
#
# COMPACT_ATOMS: atom_id res chain seq x y z
N MET A 1 -26.17 1.84 44.87
CA MET A 1 -27.06 1.25 43.85
C MET A 1 -28.30 0.67 44.52
N ARG A 2 -29.43 1.40 44.60
CA ARG A 2 -30.69 0.90 45.19
C ARG A 2 -31.93 1.52 44.54
N MET A 3 -31.98 1.52 43.20
CA MET A 3 -33.14 2.06 42.45
C MET A 3 -34.08 0.98 41.90
N ILE A 4 -33.64 -0.28 41.83
CA ILE A 4 -34.39 -1.36 41.17
C ILE A 4 -35.50 -1.96 42.07
N THR A 5 -35.45 -1.73 43.40
CA THR A 5 -36.39 -2.35 44.36
C THR A 5 -37.77 -1.68 44.44
N ARG A 6 -37.96 -0.49 43.86
CA ARG A 6 -39.26 0.23 43.85
C ARG A 6 -40.05 0.08 42.55
N TYR A 7 -39.43 -0.40 41.48
CA TYR A 7 -40.10 -0.61 40.20
C TYR A 7 -40.46 -2.09 40.07
N ASN A 8 -41.76 -2.39 40.04
CA ASN A 8 -42.26 -3.73 39.75
C ASN A 8 -42.53 -3.84 38.24
N PRO A 9 -41.60 -4.42 37.43
CA PRO A 9 -41.73 -4.46 35.97
C PRO A 9 -42.96 -5.26 35.52
N LYS A 10 -43.40 -6.25 36.30
CA LYS A 10 -44.60 -7.03 36.01
C LYS A 10 -45.87 -6.20 36.15
N ALA A 11 -45.93 -5.36 37.20
CA ALA A 11 -47.06 -4.46 37.41
C ALA A 11 -47.12 -3.37 36.34
N GLY A 12 -45.97 -2.78 35.97
CA GLY A 12 -45.91 -1.78 34.90
C GLY A 12 -46.34 -2.30 33.54
N PHE A 13 -45.94 -3.54 33.19
CA PHE A 13 -46.39 -4.18 31.96
C PHE A 13 -47.90 -4.49 31.97
N ALA A 14 -48.44 -4.95 33.10
CA ALA A 14 -49.86 -5.19 33.25
C ALA A 14 -50.70 -3.91 33.14
N ASP A 15 -50.23 -2.80 33.72
CA ASP A 15 -50.88 -1.49 33.65
C ASP A 15 -50.85 -0.92 32.22
N PHE A 16 -49.72 -1.03 31.54
CA PHE A 16 -49.59 -0.68 30.12
C PHE A 16 -50.54 -1.50 29.24
N TRP A 17 -50.61 -2.82 29.44
CA TRP A 17 -51.48 -3.69 28.66
C TRP A 17 -52.97 -3.40 28.88
N ASN A 18 -53.33 -3.05 30.12
CA ASN A 18 -54.68 -2.64 30.48
C ASN A 18 -55.07 -1.34 29.74
N GLU A 19 -54.19 -0.34 29.73
CA GLU A 19 -54.42 0.93 29.00
C GLU A 19 -54.48 0.71 27.48
N PHE A 20 -53.57 -0.12 26.94
CA PHE A 20 -53.51 -0.44 25.51
C PHE A 20 -54.78 -1.14 24.99
N ARG A 21 -55.43 -1.95 25.84
CA ARG A 21 -56.64 -2.70 25.49
C ARG A 21 -57.91 -1.83 25.53
N ARG A 22 -57.87 -0.64 26.12
CA ARG A 22 -59.03 0.28 26.18
C ARG A 22 -59.55 0.64 24.80
N PRO A 23 -60.89 0.75 24.61
CA PRO A 23 -61.53 1.07 23.33
C PRO A 23 -61.27 2.52 22.89
N ASN A 24 -60.07 2.80 22.36
CA ASN A 24 -59.74 4.07 21.71
C ASN A 24 -59.72 3.90 20.17
N PRO A 25 -60.46 4.73 19.41
CA PRO A 25 -60.49 4.67 17.94
C PRO A 25 -59.14 5.02 17.29
N TYR A 26 -58.30 5.84 17.92
CA TYR A 26 -57.07 6.35 17.32
C TYR A 26 -55.79 5.54 17.68
N ARG A 27 -55.92 4.42 18.39
CA ARG A 27 -54.76 3.65 18.86
C ARG A 27 -53.86 3.17 17.70
N TRP A 28 -54.46 2.58 16.67
CA TRP A 28 -53.73 1.98 15.56
C TRP A 28 -53.15 3.05 14.63
N PRO A 29 -53.89 4.13 14.28
CA PRO A 29 -53.30 5.24 13.53
C PRO A 29 -52.09 5.88 14.21
N ILE A 30 -52.16 6.20 15.51
CA ILE A 30 -51.06 6.86 16.22
C ILE A 30 -49.84 5.94 16.34
N LEU A 31 -50.07 4.65 16.64
CA LEU A 31 -49.00 3.64 16.67
C LEU A 31 -48.37 3.42 15.30
N ALA A 32 -49.18 3.39 14.24
CA ALA A 32 -48.67 3.25 12.88
C ALA A 32 -47.81 4.46 12.49
N VAL A 33 -48.27 5.69 12.75
CA VAL A 33 -47.51 6.91 12.39
C VAL A 33 -46.19 6.99 13.17
N SER A 34 -46.23 6.77 14.49
CA SER A 34 -45.02 6.80 15.33
C SER A 34 -44.05 5.67 15.00
N GLY A 35 -44.55 4.47 14.71
CA GLY A 35 -43.78 3.34 14.22
C GLY A 35 -43.12 3.66 12.89
N CYS A 36 -43.89 4.14 11.91
CA CYS A 36 -43.39 4.52 10.59
C CYS A 36 -42.25 5.54 10.67
N MET A 37 -42.38 6.59 11.48
CA MET A 37 -41.32 7.60 11.66
C MET A 37 -40.03 7.00 12.25
N THR A 38 -40.18 6.08 13.22
CA THR A 38 -39.04 5.45 13.89
C THR A 38 -38.35 4.45 12.95
N PHE A 39 -39.13 3.59 12.31
CA PHE A 39 -38.60 2.60 11.37
C PHE A 39 -38.06 3.23 10.10
N SER A 40 -38.58 4.37 9.63
CA SER A 40 -38.00 5.08 8.49
C SER A 40 -36.60 5.61 8.79
N LEU A 41 -36.36 6.09 10.01
CA LEU A 41 -35.04 6.54 10.43
C LEU A 41 -34.06 5.35 10.50
N LEU A 42 -34.49 4.24 11.11
CA LEU A 42 -33.68 3.02 11.18
C LEU A 42 -33.39 2.44 9.79
N TRP A 43 -34.37 2.46 8.90
CA TRP A 43 -34.23 2.02 7.51
C TRP A 43 -33.23 2.88 6.72
N MET A 44 -33.20 4.19 6.99
CA MET A 44 -32.22 5.09 6.37
C MET A 44 -30.80 4.80 6.86
N VAL A 45 -30.61 4.59 8.16
CA VAL A 45 -29.29 4.25 8.74
C VAL A 45 -28.84 2.85 8.32
N ALA A 46 -29.75 1.89 8.23
CA ALA A 46 -29.42 0.50 7.86
C ALA A 46 -28.95 0.34 6.40
N GLN A 47 -29.20 1.33 5.54
CA GLN A 47 -28.70 1.35 4.16
C GLN A 47 -27.26 1.87 4.04
N GLU A 48 -26.68 2.40 5.12
CA GLU A 48 -25.33 2.92 5.08
C GLU A 48 -24.33 1.77 5.09
N ASP A 49 -23.81 1.42 3.92
CA ASP A 49 -22.70 0.50 3.78
C ASP A 49 -21.39 1.21 4.16
N VAL A 50 -20.84 0.83 5.31
CA VAL A 50 -19.47 1.22 5.67
C VAL A 50 -18.53 0.48 4.72
N ILE A 51 -17.80 1.22 3.89
CA ILE A 51 -16.75 0.65 3.04
C ILE A 51 -15.69 0.05 3.96
N GLY A 52 -15.75 -1.27 4.14
CA GLY A 52 -14.72 -2.03 4.84
C GLY A 52 -13.38 -1.91 4.11
N PRO A 53 -12.26 -2.26 4.78
CA PRO A 53 -10.98 -2.33 4.10
C PRO A 53 -11.10 -3.22 2.84
N PRO A 54 -10.41 -2.86 1.74
CA PRO A 54 -10.55 -3.57 0.47
C PRO A 54 -10.28 -5.06 0.66
N VAL A 55 -11.19 -5.89 0.15
CA VAL A 55 -11.02 -7.35 0.13
C VAL A 55 -9.72 -7.65 -0.63
N PRO A 56 -8.80 -8.47 -0.08
CA PRO A 56 -7.56 -8.80 -0.77
C PRO A 56 -7.89 -9.43 -2.14
N PRO A 57 -7.21 -9.01 -3.22
CA PRO A 57 -7.50 -9.50 -4.55
C PRO A 57 -7.21 -11.00 -4.66
N GLU A 58 -8.04 -11.72 -5.41
CA GLU A 58 -7.79 -13.12 -5.75
C GLU A 58 -6.63 -13.19 -6.76
N VAL A 59 -5.47 -13.66 -6.31
CA VAL A 59 -4.29 -13.83 -7.17
C VAL A 59 -4.28 -15.24 -7.74
N THR A 60 -4.50 -15.37 -9.05
CA THR A 60 -4.26 -16.62 -9.79
C THR A 60 -2.80 -16.69 -10.21
N TYR A 61 -2.03 -17.59 -9.62
CA TYR A 61 -0.65 -17.83 -10.02
C TYR A 61 -0.62 -18.73 -11.26
N ILE A 62 -0.07 -18.21 -12.36
CA ILE A 62 0.21 -18.99 -13.57
C ILE A 62 1.68 -19.43 -13.47
N THR A 63 1.91 -20.71 -13.15
CA THR A 63 3.27 -21.27 -13.10
C THR A 63 3.69 -21.68 -14.51
N SER A 64 4.82 -21.15 -14.98
CA SER A 64 5.42 -21.52 -16.28
C SER A 64 6.39 -22.71 -16.18
N PHE A 65 6.66 -23.17 -14.95
CA PHE A 65 7.59 -24.26 -14.68
C PHE A 65 6.83 -25.54 -14.35
N ALA A 66 7.38 -26.68 -14.76
CA ALA A 66 6.81 -27.99 -14.44
C ALA A 66 6.65 -28.17 -12.91
N GLU A 67 5.50 -28.70 -12.49
CA GLU A 67 5.26 -29.05 -11.09
C GLU A 67 6.19 -30.19 -10.67
N GLY A 68 6.77 -30.09 -9.46
CA GLY A 68 7.60 -31.16 -8.88
C GLY A 68 9.07 -31.19 -9.31
N ARG A 69 9.60 -30.12 -9.94
CA ARG A 69 11.06 -30.01 -10.17
C ARG A 69 11.81 -30.08 -8.85
N THR A 70 12.90 -30.84 -8.85
CA THR A 70 13.82 -30.92 -7.71
C THR A 70 14.69 -29.66 -7.65
N ASP A 71 15.16 -29.31 -6.44
CA ASP A 71 16.06 -28.16 -6.24
C ASP A 71 17.33 -28.25 -7.11
N ALA A 72 17.82 -29.47 -7.37
CA ALA A 72 18.97 -29.73 -8.24
C ALA A 72 18.70 -29.36 -9.70
N GLU A 73 17.51 -29.66 -10.22
CA GLU A 73 17.09 -29.29 -11.58
C GLU A 73 16.87 -27.79 -11.72
N ILE A 74 16.37 -27.14 -10.66
CA ILE A 74 16.23 -25.68 -10.61
C ILE A 74 17.60 -25.01 -10.65
N ALA A 75 18.55 -25.49 -9.83
CA ALA A 75 19.91 -24.96 -9.82
C ALA A 75 20.59 -25.12 -11.18
N ALA A 76 20.51 -26.30 -11.80
CA ALA A 76 21.08 -26.55 -13.12
C ALA A 76 20.46 -25.65 -14.20
N SER A 77 19.13 -25.49 -14.20
CA SER A 77 18.43 -24.60 -15.13
C SER A 77 18.82 -23.14 -14.95
N ASN A 78 19.04 -22.69 -13.70
CA ASN A 78 19.43 -21.32 -13.41
C ASN A 78 20.87 -21.06 -13.85
N THR A 79 21.80 -21.99 -13.58
CA THR A 79 23.19 -21.87 -14.03
C THR A 79 23.29 -21.78 -15.55
N ALA A 80 22.59 -22.66 -16.28
CA ALA A 80 22.58 -22.62 -17.74
C ALA A 80 21.99 -21.31 -18.29
N ASN A 81 20.93 -20.79 -17.66
CA ASN A 81 20.36 -19.50 -18.03
C ASN A 81 21.31 -18.33 -17.70
N GLN A 82 22.03 -18.40 -16.59
CA GLN A 82 23.00 -17.38 -16.21
C GLN A 82 24.15 -17.32 -17.21
N GLU A 83 24.69 -18.48 -17.60
CA GLU A 83 25.76 -18.57 -18.61
C GLU A 83 25.31 -17.95 -19.95
N MET A 84 24.11 -18.30 -20.42
CA MET A 84 23.56 -17.69 -21.65
C MET A 84 23.36 -16.17 -21.50
N GLN A 85 22.89 -15.72 -20.34
CA GLN A 85 22.66 -14.30 -20.09
C GLN A 85 23.99 -13.53 -20.02
N ASP A 86 25.02 -14.11 -19.41
CA ASP A 86 26.35 -13.52 -19.31
C ASP A 86 27.00 -13.40 -20.71
N GLU A 87 26.85 -14.42 -21.56
CA GLU A 87 27.33 -14.38 -22.95
C GLU A 87 26.64 -13.28 -23.77
N LEU A 88 25.31 -13.17 -23.66
CA LEU A 88 24.53 -12.14 -24.35
C LEU A 88 24.89 -10.74 -23.85
N THR A 89 25.06 -10.59 -22.54
CA THR A 89 25.46 -9.31 -21.91
C THR A 89 26.84 -8.91 -22.39
N ALA A 90 27.81 -9.82 -22.36
CA ALA A 90 29.16 -9.55 -22.87
C ALA A 90 29.13 -9.19 -24.37
N ALA A 91 28.29 -9.85 -25.17
CA ALA A 91 28.13 -9.49 -26.58
C ALA A 91 27.50 -8.11 -26.79
N ALA A 92 26.52 -7.74 -25.96
CA ALA A 92 25.88 -6.42 -25.98
C ALA A 92 26.87 -5.32 -25.56
N GLU A 93 27.65 -5.53 -24.50
CA GLU A 93 28.70 -4.60 -24.07
C GLU A 93 29.74 -4.38 -25.16
N ARG A 94 30.20 -5.46 -25.81
CA ARG A 94 31.11 -5.34 -26.98
C ARG A 94 30.49 -4.54 -28.12
N ARG A 95 29.18 -4.63 -28.35
CA ARG A 95 28.47 -3.83 -29.37
C ARG A 95 28.35 -2.37 -28.95
N ALA A 96 28.02 -2.12 -27.68
CA ALA A 96 27.90 -0.78 -27.12
C ALA A 96 29.24 -0.03 -27.17
N GLU A 97 30.36 -0.68 -26.84
CA GLU A 97 31.68 -0.04 -26.93
C GLU A 97 32.04 0.30 -28.38
N ARG A 98 31.83 -0.64 -29.31
CA ARG A 98 32.00 -0.34 -30.74
C ARG A 98 31.13 0.81 -31.22
N GLN A 99 29.89 0.88 -30.74
CA GLN A 99 28.98 1.97 -31.08
C GLN A 99 29.48 3.31 -30.55
N LYS A 100 29.94 3.38 -29.30
CA LYS A 100 30.56 4.59 -28.73
C LYS A 100 31.78 5.02 -29.54
N ASP A 101 32.66 4.08 -29.89
CA ASP A 101 33.85 4.38 -30.68
C ASP A 101 33.51 4.90 -32.08
N MET A 102 32.50 4.31 -32.73
CA MET A 102 31.99 4.81 -34.00
C MET A 102 31.43 6.24 -33.87
N TYR A 103 30.67 6.54 -32.83
CA TYR A 103 30.14 7.89 -32.60
C TYR A 103 31.24 8.90 -32.26
N ARG A 104 32.25 8.52 -31.46
CA ARG A 104 33.44 9.34 -31.20
C ARG A 104 34.21 9.63 -32.50
N ALA A 105 34.38 8.62 -33.35
CA ALA A 105 35.06 8.77 -34.63
C ALA A 105 34.26 9.68 -35.58
N LEU A 106 32.94 9.51 -35.64
CA LEU A 106 32.07 10.37 -36.42
C LEU A 106 32.12 11.82 -35.93
N GLY A 107 32.01 12.05 -34.62
CA GLY A 107 32.11 13.37 -34.01
C GLY A 107 33.41 14.08 -34.39
N ARG A 108 34.54 13.38 -34.28
CA ARG A 108 35.86 13.88 -34.70
C ARG A 108 35.91 14.21 -36.19
N ALA A 109 35.35 13.35 -37.05
CA ALA A 109 35.31 13.58 -38.50
C ALA A 109 34.42 14.77 -38.89
N THR A 110 33.33 15.02 -38.13
CA THR A 110 32.42 16.15 -38.36
C THR A 110 32.88 17.46 -37.71
N GLY A 111 34.08 17.49 -37.10
CA GLY A 111 34.66 18.69 -36.49
C GLY A 111 34.17 19.00 -35.08
N ILE A 112 33.56 18.04 -34.38
CA ILE A 112 33.16 18.17 -32.97
C ILE A 112 34.36 17.79 -32.07
N ASP A 113 34.66 18.61 -31.07
CA ASP A 113 35.69 18.34 -30.05
C ASP A 113 35.13 17.37 -28.98
N VAL A 114 35.26 16.08 -29.27
CA VAL A 114 34.79 14.99 -28.40
C VAL A 114 35.56 14.94 -27.08
N ASP A 115 36.87 15.24 -27.08
CA ASP A 115 37.73 15.15 -25.90
C ASP A 115 37.43 16.24 -24.88
N LYS A 116 37.04 17.45 -25.33
CA LYS A 116 36.52 18.49 -24.44
C LYS A 116 35.18 18.08 -23.83
N MET A 117 34.27 17.56 -24.64
CA MET A 117 32.95 17.13 -24.19
C MET A 117 33.03 16.00 -23.14
N GLU A 118 33.87 14.99 -23.35
CA GLU A 118 34.06 13.90 -22.37
C GLU A 118 34.60 14.40 -21.02
N ARG A 119 35.49 15.40 -21.03
CA ARG A 119 36.00 16.02 -19.80
C ARG A 119 34.93 16.79 -19.03
N GLU A 120 34.10 17.55 -19.74
CA GLU A 120 32.97 18.28 -19.15
C GLU A 120 31.95 17.30 -18.53
N ILE A 121 31.58 16.25 -19.27
CA ILE A 121 30.69 15.18 -18.78
C ILE A 121 31.26 14.50 -17.53
N ALA A 122 32.55 14.16 -17.53
CA ALA A 122 33.18 13.53 -16.38
C ALA A 122 33.19 14.44 -15.14
N ALA A 123 33.42 15.74 -15.32
CA ALA A 123 33.37 16.71 -14.24
C ALA A 123 31.95 16.87 -13.68
N GLU A 124 30.94 16.92 -14.54
CA GLU A 124 29.53 17.01 -14.15
C GLU A 124 29.08 15.76 -13.40
N GLN A 125 29.40 14.56 -13.90
CA GLN A 125 29.07 13.30 -13.24
C GLN A 125 29.76 13.17 -11.87
N ALA A 126 31.02 13.61 -11.75
CA ALA A 126 31.72 13.60 -10.46
C ALA A 126 31.05 14.54 -9.44
N ALA A 127 30.64 15.73 -9.88
CA ALA A 127 29.92 16.68 -9.05
C ALA A 127 28.54 16.15 -8.62
N GLU A 128 27.80 15.55 -9.55
CA GLU A 128 26.49 14.94 -9.27
C GLU A 128 26.62 13.75 -8.32
N ALA A 129 27.60 12.87 -8.53
CA ALA A 129 27.86 11.75 -7.63
C ALA A 129 28.24 12.21 -6.22
N ALA A 130 29.04 13.27 -6.08
CA ALA A 130 29.37 13.88 -4.79
C ALA A 130 28.14 14.46 -4.10
N ALA A 131 27.29 15.19 -4.84
CA ALA A 131 26.04 15.75 -4.33
C ALA A 131 25.05 14.65 -3.91
N ALA A 132 24.91 13.59 -4.70
CA ALA A 132 24.07 12.45 -4.40
C ALA A 132 24.54 11.71 -3.13
N ARG A 133 25.86 11.51 -2.97
CA ARG A 133 26.44 10.93 -1.75
C ARG A 133 26.18 11.81 -0.53
N ALA A 134 26.38 13.13 -0.65
CA ALA A 134 26.09 14.06 0.44
C ALA A 134 24.61 14.02 0.87
N ARG A 135 23.68 13.97 -0.10
CA ARG A 135 22.25 13.82 0.17
C ARG A 135 21.91 12.50 0.87
N ARG A 136 22.50 11.38 0.44
CA ARG A 136 22.32 10.08 1.08
C ARG A 136 22.82 10.09 2.52
N ASN A 137 24.03 10.59 2.75
CA ASN A 137 24.61 10.69 4.09
C ASN A 137 23.78 11.59 5.01
N ALA A 138 23.26 12.71 4.49
CA ALA A 138 22.38 13.60 5.24
C ALA A 138 21.04 12.94 5.59
N ALA A 139 20.45 12.19 4.66
CA ALA A 139 19.22 11.43 4.90
C ALA A 139 19.44 10.32 5.94
N GLU A 140 20.54 9.57 5.85
CA GLU A 140 20.92 8.55 6.83
C GLU A 140 21.15 9.15 8.23
N ALA A 141 21.81 10.31 8.31
CA ALA A 141 22.01 11.03 9.57
C ALA A 141 20.69 11.54 10.18
N ALA A 142 19.76 12.03 9.35
CA ALA A 142 18.44 12.45 9.80
C ALA A 142 17.59 11.26 10.31
N ILE A 143 17.66 10.12 9.63
CA ILE A 143 17.00 8.89 10.07
C ILE A 143 17.60 8.41 11.40
N ALA A 144 18.93 8.41 11.55
CA ALA A 144 19.59 8.05 12.79
C ALA A 144 19.20 8.99 13.95
N ALA A 145 19.16 10.30 13.73
CA ALA A 145 18.73 11.27 14.73
C ALA A 145 17.27 11.08 15.16
N SER A 146 16.38 10.75 14.20
CA SER A 146 14.97 10.48 14.50
C SER A 146 14.77 9.21 15.34
N ARG A 147 15.58 8.17 15.11
CA ARG A 147 15.57 6.94 15.93
C ARG A 147 16.00 7.22 17.37
N VAL A 148 17.08 7.98 17.57
CA VAL A 148 17.59 8.31 18.92
C VAL A 148 16.58 9.14 19.71
N ASN A 149 15.87 10.08 19.07
CA ASN A 149 14.84 10.86 19.74
C ASN A 149 13.63 9.99 20.16
N ASN A 150 13.22 9.05 19.30
CA ASN A 150 12.13 8.11 19.62
C ASN A 150 12.50 7.15 20.77
N GLU A 151 13.75 6.71 20.84
CA GLU A 151 14.26 5.88 21.94
C GLU A 151 14.35 6.62 23.27
N ARG A 152 14.59 7.95 23.24
CA ARG A 152 14.60 8.78 24.46
C ARG A 152 13.20 9.01 25.01
N ASP A 153 12.22 9.28 24.15
CA ASP A 153 10.83 9.52 24.56
C ASP A 153 10.14 8.24 25.08
N GLY A 154 10.56 7.06 24.62
CA GLY A 154 10.03 5.75 25.08
C GLY A 154 10.57 5.26 26.43
N THR A 155 11.50 5.96 27.08
CA THR A 155 12.03 5.61 28.42
C THR A 155 11.46 6.46 29.55
N ALA A 156 10.50 7.34 29.24
CA ALA A 156 9.84 8.24 30.19
C ALA A 156 8.47 7.75 30.69
N GLU A 157 8.07 6.52 30.36
CA GLU A 157 6.92 5.80 30.96
C GLU A 157 7.40 4.69 31.91
#